data_AF-A0A452XDS0-F1
#
_entry.id   AF-A0A452XDS0-F1
#
_cell.length_a   1.000
_cell.length_b   1.000
_cell.length_c   1.000
_cell.angle_alpha   90.00
_cell.angle_beta   90.00
_cell.angle_gamma   90.00
#
_symmetry.space_group_name_H-M   'P 1'
#
loop_
_entity.id
_entity.type
_entity.pdbx_description
1 polymer ?
#
loop_
_entity_poly.entity_id
_entity_poly.type
_entity_poly.pdbx_seq_one_letter_code
_entity_poly.pdbx_strand_id
1 'polypeptide(L)' 'RLPPGPKPWPVIGNLNLIGALPHRSIHELSKQYGPLMQLRFGSFPVVVGSSAEMARFFLKTHDTVFADRPRTAAGKH' A
#
# COMPACT_ATOMS: atom_id res chain seq x y z
N ARG A 1 13.34 10.61 0.94
CA ARG A 1 12.94 10.00 2.23
C ARG A 1 11.77 9.07 1.96
N LEU A 2 11.68 7.91 2.61
CA LEU A 2 10.57 6.99 2.43
C LEU A 2 9.33 7.47 3.20
N PRO A 3 8.11 7.15 2.73
CA PRO A 3 6.89 7.39 3.51
C PRO A 3 6.93 6.69 4.88
N PRO A 4 6.23 7.22 5.88
CA PRO A 4 6.11 6.56 7.19
C PRO A 4 5.38 5.22 7.06
N GLY A 5 5.56 4.33 8.04
CA GLY A 5 4.87 3.04 8.06
C GLY A 5 5.27 2.13 9.22
N PRO A 6 4.50 1.05 9.46
CA PRO A 6 4.80 0.06 10.48
C PRO A 6 6.07 -0.72 10.17
N LYS A 7 6.86 -1.03 11.21
CA LYS A 7 8.07 -1.86 11.07
C LYS A 7 7.69 -3.28 10.59
N PRO A 8 8.23 -3.76 9.46
CA PRO A 8 7.88 -5.07 8.93
C PRO A 8 8.57 -6.20 9.71
N TRP A 9 7.89 -7.35 9.78
CA TRP A 9 8.47 -8.59 10.27
C TRP A 9 9.38 -9.24 9.22
N PRO A 10 10.35 -10.07 9.64
CA PRO A 10 11.11 -10.90 8.72
C PRO A 10 10.18 -11.79 7.88
N VAL A 11 10.49 -11.96 6.59
CA VAL A 11 9.78 -12.82 5.62
C VAL A 11 8.36 -12.38 5.26
N ILE A 12 7.46 -12.20 6.23
CA ILE A 12 6.03 -11.91 5.99
C ILE A 12 5.70 -10.42 5.84
N GLY A 13 6.61 -9.52 6.23
CA GLY A 13 6.38 -8.08 6.16
C GLY A 13 5.34 -7.61 7.19
N ASN A 14 4.33 -6.88 6.74
CA ASN A 14 3.22 -6.33 7.52
C ASN A 14 1.93 -7.14 7.34
N LEU A 15 1.98 -8.35 6.76
CA LEU A 15 0.78 -9.18 6.57
C LEU A 15 0.09 -9.55 7.88
N ASN A 16 0.82 -9.57 9.00
CA ASN A 16 0.27 -9.73 10.34
C ASN A 16 -0.69 -8.61 10.78
N LEU A 17 -0.66 -7.44 10.11
CA LEU A 17 -1.54 -6.30 10.38
C LEU A 17 -2.77 -6.27 9.45
N ILE A 18 -2.85 -7.20 8.49
CA ILE A 18 -3.90 -7.24 7.48
C ILE A 18 -4.90 -8.33 7.86
N GLY A 19 -6.10 -7.92 8.25
CA GLY A 19 -7.19 -8.84 8.61
C GLY A 19 -7.96 -9.36 7.40
N ALA A 20 -9.07 -10.05 7.67
CA ALA A 20 -9.95 -10.62 6.64
C ALA A 20 -10.52 -9.58 5.65
N LEU A 21 -10.59 -8.31 6.06
CA LEU A 21 -10.99 -7.19 5.22
C LEU A 21 -9.81 -6.22 5.03
N PRO A 22 -8.94 -6.44 4.03
CA PRO A 22 -7.70 -5.68 3.87
C PRO A 22 -7.91 -4.17 3.79
N HIS A 23 -8.95 -3.72 3.08
CA HIS A 23 -9.27 -2.30 2.92
C HIS A 23 -9.57 -1.61 4.26
N ARG A 24 -10.19 -2.30 5.23
CA ARG A 24 -10.44 -1.74 6.57
C ARG A 24 -9.15 -1.66 7.39
N SER A 25 -8.36 -2.73 7.41
CA SER A 25 -7.06 -2.73 8.10
C SER A 25 -6.12 -1.64 7.56
N ILE A 26 -6.05 -1.50 6.24
CA ILE A 26 -5.24 -0.47 5.59
C ILE A 26 -5.77 0.93 5.91
N HIS A 27 -7.10 1.13 5.97
CA HIS A 27 -7.68 2.40 6.35
C HIS A 27 -7.31 2.80 7.79
N GLU A 28 -7.40 1.87 8.75
CA GLU A 28 -7.00 2.14 10.14
C GLU A 28 -5.51 2.46 10.26
N LEU A 29 -4.64 1.72 9.55
CA LEU A 29 -3.21 2.05 9.49
C LEU A 29 -2.98 3.46 8.92
N SER A 30 -3.76 3.86 7.91
CA SER A 30 -3.61 5.19 7.33
C SER A 30 -4.02 6.33 8.27
N LYS A 31 -4.92 6.09 9.23
CA LYS A 31 -5.22 7.06 10.28
C LYS A 31 -4.02 7.29 11.21
N GLN A 32 -3.17 6.28 11.38
CA GLN A 32 -1.98 6.34 12.23
C GLN A 32 -0.75 6.90 11.49
N TYR A 33 -0.50 6.44 10.26
CA TYR A 33 0.72 6.78 9.50
C TYR A 33 0.51 7.91 8.48
N GLY A 34 -0.73 8.32 8.26
CA GLY A 34 -1.09 9.40 7.36
C GLY A 34 -1.54 8.92 5.96
N PRO A 35 -1.90 9.90 5.09
CA PRO A 35 -2.53 9.63 3.80
C PRO A 35 -1.59 9.00 2.76
N LEU A 36 -0.28 9.05 2.99
CA LEU A 36 0.75 8.40 2.19
C LEU A 36 1.65 7.60 3.14
N MET A 37 1.60 6.27 3.04
CA MET A 37 2.37 5.39 3.90
C MET A 37 2.99 4.22 3.12
N GLN A 38 3.98 3.57 3.73
CA GLN A 38 4.65 2.40 3.18
C GLN A 38 4.35 1.15 4.02
N LEU A 39 4.02 0.07 3.32
CA LEU A 39 3.87 -1.28 3.85
C LEU A 39 4.84 -2.24 3.13
N ARG A 40 4.92 -3.46 3.62
CA ARG A 40 5.63 -4.57 2.99
C ARG A 40 4.76 -5.81 3.03
N PHE A 41 4.39 -6.39 1.89
CA PHE A 41 3.63 -7.65 1.84
C PHE A 41 4.57 -8.79 1.47
N GLY A 42 4.89 -9.65 2.44
CA GLY A 42 5.99 -10.60 2.30
C GLY A 42 7.32 -9.87 2.10
N SER A 43 7.95 -10.09 0.96
CA SER A 43 9.17 -9.38 0.56
C SER A 43 8.94 -8.17 -0.36
N PHE A 44 7.69 -7.87 -0.74
CA PHE A 44 7.38 -6.80 -1.68
C PHE A 44 7.05 -5.50 -0.97
N PRO A 45 7.73 -4.37 -1.28
CA PRO A 45 7.34 -3.06 -0.78
C PRO A 45 6.05 -2.57 -1.46
N VAL A 46 5.18 -1.93 -0.68
CA VAL A 46 3.89 -1.41 -1.14
C VAL A 46 3.72 0.01 -0.63
N VAL A 47 3.34 0.94 -1.50
CA VAL A 47 2.97 2.30 -1.12
C VAL A 47 1.45 2.44 -1.16
N VAL A 48 0.87 3.05 -0.14
CA VAL A 48 -0.58 3.23 -0.01
C VAL A 48 -0.89 4.73 0.00
N GLY A 49 -1.80 5.15 -0.90
CA GLY A 49 -2.47 6.44 -0.85
C GLY A 49 -3.91 6.30 -0.38
N SER A 50 -4.30 6.99 0.70
CA SER A 50 -5.63 6.87 1.32
C SER A 50 -6.43 8.17 1.36
N SER A 51 -6.06 9.17 0.54
CA SER A 51 -6.81 10.41 0.37
C SER A 51 -7.19 10.65 -1.10
N ALA A 52 -8.20 11.49 -1.33
CA ALA A 52 -8.59 11.89 -2.68
C ALA A 52 -7.44 12.59 -3.44
N GLU A 53 -6.61 13.36 -2.73
CA GLU A 53 -5.43 14.00 -3.30
C GLU A 53 -4.41 12.97 -3.78
N MET A 54 -4.11 11.95 -2.96
CA MET A 54 -3.18 10.88 -3.35
C MET A 54 -3.73 10.04 -4.51
N ALA A 55 -5.04 9.76 -4.51
CA ALA A 55 -5.68 9.08 -5.64
C ALA A 55 -5.54 9.90 -6.94
N ARG A 56 -5.76 11.22 -6.89
CA ARG A 56 -5.53 12.11 -8.05
C ARG A 56 -4.06 12.11 -8.48
N PHE A 57 -3.14 12.13 -7.53
CA PHE A 57 -1.70 12.12 -7.82
C PHE A 57 -1.28 10.88 -8.60
N PHE A 58 -1.70 9.68 -8.16
CA PHE A 58 -1.33 8.42 -8.79
C PHE A 58 -2.12 8.15 -10.08
N LEU A 59 -3.43 8.40 -10.07
CA LEU A 59 -4.34 7.95 -11.13
C LEU A 59 -4.65 9.02 -12.19
N LYS A 60 -4.18 10.27 -12.01
CA LYS A 60 -4.35 11.33 -13.00
C LYS A 60 -3.05 12.07 -13.29
N THR A 61 -2.38 12.58 -12.26
CA THR A 61 -1.20 13.43 -12.48
C THR A 61 -0.02 12.64 -13.03
N HIS A 62 0.13 11.38 -12.61
CA HIS A 62 1.23 10.49 -12.99
C HIS A 62 0.72 9.14 -13.49
N ASP A 63 -0.47 9.11 -14.10
CA ASP A 63 -1.14 7.88 -14.52
C ASP A 63 -0.29 6.99 -15.43
N THR A 64 0.50 7.56 -16.35
CA THR A 64 1.41 6.82 -17.23
C THR A 64 2.55 6.15 -16.47
N VAL A 65 3.01 6.73 -15.37
CA VAL A 65 4.09 6.17 -14.53
C VAL A 65 3.56 5.03 -13.66
N PHE A 66 2.30 5.10 -13.25
CA PHE A 66 1.64 4.12 -12.38
C PHE A 66 0.69 3.17 -13.13
N ALA A 67 0.77 3.09 -14.45
CA ALA A 67 -0.09 2.22 -15.27
C ALA A 67 0.31 0.74 -15.19
N ASP A 68 1.52 0.45 -14.72
CA ASP A 68 2.05 -0.91 -14.62
C ASP A 68 1.29 -1.76 -13.59
N ARG A 69 1.05 -3.03 -13.95
CA ARG A 69 0.38 -4.00 -13.07
C ARG A 69 1.39 -4.98 -12.48
N PRO A 70 1.60 -4.98 -11.15
CA PRO A 70 2.47 -5.96 -10.54
C PRO A 70 1.88 -7.37 -10.72
N ARG A 71 2.75 -8.34 -11.03
CA ARG A 71 2.37 -9.76 -11.14
C ARG A 71 2.11 -10.33 -9.74
N THR A 72 0.95 -10.02 -9.18
CA THR A 72 0.47 -10.60 -7.93
C THR A 72 -0.37 -11.84 -8.23
N ALA A 73 -0.47 -12.78 -7.28
CA ALA A 73 -1.29 -13.97 -7.43
C ALA A 73 -2.77 -13.66 -7.77
N ALA A 74 -3.26 -12.48 -7.37
CA ALA A 74 -4.62 -12.01 -7.61
C ALA A 74 -4.89 -11.55 -9.06
N GLY A 75 -3.85 -11.33 -9.88
CA GLY A 75 -3.98 -10.84 -11.27
C GLY A 75 -3.48 -11.81 -12.34
N LYS A 76 -3.27 -13.09 -11.99
CA LYS A 76 -2.76 -14.12 -12.91
C LYS A 76 -3.87 -14.77 -13.76
N HIS A 77 -5.13 -14.42 -13.51
CA HIS A 77 -6.32 -14.90 -14.21
C HIS A 77 -7.21 -13.72 -14.60
#